data_AF-A0A2T4Z6W2-F1
#
_entry.id   AF-A0A2T4Z6W2-F1
#
_cell.length_a   1.000
_cell.length_b   1.000
_cell.length_c   1.000
_cell.angle_alpha   90.00
_cell.angle_beta   90.00
_cell.angle_gamma   90.00
#
_symmetry.space_group_name_H-M   'P 1'
#
loop_
_entity.id
_entity.type
_entity.pdbx_description
1 polymer ?
#
loop_
_entity_poly.entity_id
_entity_poly.type
_entity_poly.pdbx_seq_one_letter_code
_entity_poly.pdbx_strand_id
1 'polypeptide(L)'
;MNKGWNLPEPSVYRQWKLPMVEVFETVEGEGTAAGWPTVFVRVFHCNLRCSWCDTPYSYAPAQPEYEATVGEIAAEAHRYASHRICFTGGEPLMHREKSAALLEALACPEKIEDVHIETNGAIDLTPFDALRRERPWGEKVRFIMDWKLPRSKEESRMLVDNFNCLTQRDEVKLVIADEQDFRAAVDVINRHYQRGQILFSPVFETLPPRTLVEWVLAEPLPHVRVNLQLHKFIWDPAERGV
;
A
#
# COMPACT_ATOMS: atom_id res chain seq x y z
N MET A 1 -11.18 -24.02 -5.86
CA MET A 1 -12.27 -23.51 -5.01
C MET A 1 -12.16 -22.00 -5.03
N ASN A 2 -13.23 -21.26 -5.31
CA ASN A 2 -13.16 -19.79 -5.30
C ASN A 2 -12.86 -19.30 -3.88
N LYS A 3 -11.69 -18.65 -3.72
CA LYS A 3 -11.32 -17.90 -2.52
C LYS A 3 -11.78 -16.43 -2.58
N GLY A 4 -12.44 -16.02 -3.67
CA GLY A 4 -13.00 -14.67 -3.81
C GLY A 4 -14.18 -14.44 -2.88
N TRP A 5 -14.31 -13.22 -2.37
CA TRP A 5 -15.46 -12.84 -1.55
C TRP A 5 -16.70 -12.57 -2.41
N ASN A 6 -17.81 -13.15 -2.00
CA ASN A 6 -19.12 -12.78 -2.53
C ASN A 6 -19.66 -11.60 -1.70
N LEU A 7 -19.28 -10.38 -2.08
CA LEU A 7 -19.86 -9.16 -1.51
C LEU A 7 -21.37 -9.13 -1.78
N PRO A 8 -22.21 -8.66 -0.83
CA PRO A 8 -23.64 -8.47 -1.08
C PRO A 8 -23.87 -7.30 -2.03
N GLU A 9 -25.13 -7.01 -2.36
CA GLU A 9 -25.48 -5.83 -3.17
C GLU A 9 -24.88 -4.52 -2.60
N PRO A 10 -24.51 -3.54 -3.44
CA PRO A 10 -23.93 -2.27 -2.99
C PRO A 10 -24.80 -1.51 -1.99
N SER A 11 -26.12 -1.63 -2.05
CA SER A 11 -27.05 -1.04 -1.07
C SER A 11 -26.84 -1.57 0.36
N VAL A 12 -26.30 -2.79 0.50
CA VAL A 12 -26.01 -3.45 1.78
C VAL A 12 -24.58 -3.13 2.23
N TYR A 13 -23.55 -3.41 1.42
CA TYR A 13 -22.17 -3.23 1.90
C TYR A 13 -21.82 -1.74 2.11
N ARG A 14 -22.47 -0.80 1.39
CA ARG A 14 -22.23 0.64 1.60
C ARG A 14 -22.60 1.12 3.00
N GLN A 15 -23.38 0.36 3.77
CA GLN A 15 -23.71 0.63 5.18
C GLN A 15 -22.69 0.04 6.17
N TRP A 16 -21.74 -0.77 5.71
CA TRP A 16 -20.70 -1.33 6.59
C TRP A 16 -19.74 -0.24 7.05
N LYS A 17 -19.46 -0.18 8.35
CA LYS A 17 -18.53 0.80 8.93
C LYS A 17 -17.09 0.31 8.97
N LEU A 18 -16.16 1.22 8.69
CA LEU A 18 -14.72 1.07 8.88
C LEU A 18 -14.22 2.15 9.85
N PRO A 19 -13.22 1.81 10.70
CA PRO A 19 -12.52 2.80 11.50
C PRO A 19 -11.52 3.53 10.59
N MET A 20 -11.52 4.86 10.64
CA MET A 20 -10.78 5.73 9.73
C MET A 20 -9.75 6.58 10.47
N VAL A 21 -8.74 7.02 9.74
CA VAL A 21 -7.81 8.08 10.15
C VAL A 21 -8.15 9.35 9.38
N GLU A 22 -8.11 9.30 8.05
CA GLU A 22 -8.23 10.48 7.20
C GLU A 22 -8.59 10.12 5.74
N VAL A 23 -9.18 11.08 5.04
CA VAL A 23 -9.33 11.11 3.57
C VAL A 23 -8.92 12.50 3.10
N PHE A 24 -7.94 12.60 2.20
CA PHE A 24 -7.39 13.88 1.73
C PHE A 24 -6.79 13.75 0.32
N GLU A 25 -6.54 14.87 -0.36
CA GLU A 25 -5.90 14.93 -1.68
C GLU A 25 -4.56 15.65 -1.58
N THR A 26 -3.51 15.01 -2.10
CA THR A 26 -2.14 15.55 -2.19
C THR A 26 -1.45 14.98 -3.44
N VAL A 27 -0.13 15.02 -3.57
CA VAL A 27 0.62 14.19 -4.55
C VAL A 27 1.10 12.89 -3.92
N GLU A 28 1.04 11.80 -4.68
CA GLU A 28 1.67 10.54 -4.30
C GLU A 28 3.18 10.76 -4.09
N GLY A 29 3.71 10.27 -2.97
CA GLY A 29 5.09 10.44 -2.59
C GLY A 29 6.02 9.34 -3.11
N GLU A 30 5.49 8.17 -3.48
CA GLU A 30 6.29 6.96 -3.71
C GLU A 30 5.83 6.14 -4.93
N GLY A 31 6.65 5.16 -5.31
CA GLY A 31 6.31 4.16 -6.32
C GLY A 31 6.29 4.68 -7.75
N THR A 32 5.56 3.99 -8.63
CA THR A 32 5.44 4.43 -10.03
C THR A 32 4.52 5.63 -10.21
N ALA A 33 3.68 5.93 -9.22
CA ALA A 33 2.75 7.07 -9.22
C ALA A 33 3.31 8.34 -8.55
N ALA A 34 4.52 8.32 -7.99
CA ALA A 34 5.14 9.49 -7.35
C ALA A 34 5.04 10.77 -8.20
N GLY A 35 4.53 11.85 -7.58
CA GLY A 35 4.31 13.16 -8.19
C GLY A 35 2.93 13.39 -8.83
N TRP A 36 2.08 12.36 -8.95
CA TRP A 36 0.69 12.54 -9.41
C TRP A 36 -0.23 13.00 -8.27
N PRO A 37 -1.18 13.93 -8.51
CA PRO A 37 -2.28 14.18 -7.59
C PRO A 37 -3.05 12.89 -7.33
N THR A 38 -3.30 12.58 -6.05
CA THR A 38 -3.85 11.31 -5.55
C THR A 38 -4.67 11.57 -4.29
N VAL A 39 -5.84 10.93 -4.20
CA VAL A 39 -6.65 10.90 -2.98
C VAL A 39 -6.17 9.77 -2.09
N PHE A 40 -5.71 10.10 -0.89
CA PHE A 40 -5.36 9.13 0.14
C PHE A 40 -6.61 8.76 0.94
N VAL A 41 -6.87 7.46 1.09
CA VAL A 41 -7.93 6.91 1.94
C VAL A 41 -7.25 6.04 2.98
N ARG A 42 -7.08 6.56 4.21
CA ARG A 42 -6.32 5.92 5.28
C ARG A 42 -7.25 5.31 6.34
N VAL A 43 -7.42 3.98 6.31
CA VAL A 43 -8.14 3.27 7.39
C VAL A 43 -7.29 3.13 8.65
N PHE A 44 -7.93 2.98 9.79
CA PHE A 44 -7.24 2.70 11.06
C PHE A 44 -7.03 1.19 11.28
N HIS A 45 -6.09 0.87 12.17
CA HIS A 45 -5.65 -0.45 12.67
C HIS A 45 -4.63 -1.19 11.78
N CYS A 46 -3.51 -1.64 12.39
CA CYS A 46 -2.44 -2.40 11.74
C CYS A 46 -2.02 -3.63 12.58
N ASN A 47 -1.69 -4.73 11.90
CA ASN A 47 -1.22 -6.01 12.45
C ASN A 47 0.29 -6.07 12.78
N LEU A 48 1.05 -5.04 12.40
CA LEU A 48 2.51 -4.94 12.55
C LEU A 48 2.90 -3.72 13.41
N ARG A 49 4.12 -3.72 13.97
CA ARG A 49 4.75 -2.62 14.72
C ARG A 49 6.18 -2.37 14.25
N CYS A 50 6.30 -2.07 12.96
CA CYS A 50 7.58 -1.81 12.27
C CYS A 50 8.43 -0.74 12.99
N SER A 51 9.75 -0.97 13.10
CA SER A 51 10.70 -0.09 13.81
C SER A 51 10.69 1.39 13.38
N TRP A 52 10.33 1.70 12.14
CA TRP A 52 10.35 3.05 11.53
C TRP A 52 9.00 3.45 10.94
N CYS A 53 7.89 3.04 11.55
CA CYS A 53 6.58 3.50 11.08
C CYS A 53 6.44 5.02 11.24
N ASP A 54 6.23 5.71 10.13
CA ASP A 54 5.93 7.14 9.98
C ASP A 54 4.51 7.53 10.39
N THR A 55 3.58 6.55 10.35
CA THR A 55 2.16 6.70 10.61
C THR A 55 1.68 5.98 11.88
N PRO A 56 2.35 6.13 13.05
CA PRO A 56 2.01 5.37 14.27
C PRO A 56 0.65 5.74 14.87
N TYR A 57 0.08 6.86 14.44
CA TYR A 57 -1.30 7.27 14.77
C TYR A 57 -2.37 6.42 14.07
N SER A 58 -2.00 5.62 13.06
CA SER A 58 -2.90 4.73 12.34
C SER A 58 -3.23 3.41 13.07
N TYR A 59 -2.68 3.15 14.27
CA TYR A 59 -2.92 1.90 15.00
C TYR A 59 -2.83 2.04 16.53
N ALA A 60 -3.35 1.04 17.25
CA ALA A 60 -3.31 0.97 18.71
C ALA A 60 -1.86 1.04 19.25
N PRO A 61 -1.55 1.96 20.19
CA PRO A 61 -2.46 2.51 21.20
C PRO A 61 -3.25 3.77 20.82
N ALA A 62 -3.04 4.36 19.64
CA ALA A 62 -3.92 5.41 19.13
C ALA A 62 -5.36 4.89 18.96
N GLN A 63 -6.30 5.79 18.71
CA GLN A 63 -7.70 5.49 18.40
C GLN A 63 -7.99 5.90 16.96
N PRO A 64 -9.02 5.33 16.29
CA PRO A 64 -9.50 5.91 15.04
C PRO A 64 -10.01 7.33 15.27
N GLU A 65 -9.74 8.21 14.32
CA GLU A 65 -10.21 9.60 14.36
C GLU A 65 -11.74 9.66 14.19
N TYR A 66 -12.31 8.73 13.40
CA TYR A 66 -13.75 8.55 13.23
C TYR A 66 -14.11 7.13 12.75
N GLU A 67 -15.39 6.77 12.82
CA GLU A 67 -15.96 5.66 12.04
C GLU A 67 -16.86 6.23 10.94
N ALA A 68 -16.72 5.71 9.72
CA ALA A 68 -17.59 6.04 8.60
C ALA A 68 -18.03 4.78 7.86
N THR A 69 -19.18 4.85 7.19
CA THR A 69 -19.65 3.78 6.30
C THR A 69 -18.85 3.78 5.00
N VAL A 70 -18.76 2.62 4.34
CA VAL A 70 -18.15 2.48 3.01
C VAL A 70 -18.74 3.48 2.00
N GLY A 71 -20.05 3.76 2.08
CA GLY A 71 -20.70 4.76 1.24
C GLY A 71 -20.21 6.18 1.50
N GLU A 72 -20.05 6.59 2.76
CA GLU A 72 -19.55 7.91 3.14
C GLU A 72 -18.07 8.09 2.77
N ILE A 73 -17.22 7.08 3.03
CA ILE A 73 -15.78 7.13 2.71
C ILE A 73 -15.56 7.26 1.21
N ALA A 74 -16.25 6.44 0.41
CA ALA A 74 -16.15 6.51 -1.05
C ALA A 74 -16.69 7.84 -1.58
N ALA A 75 -17.84 8.31 -1.08
CA ALA A 75 -18.41 9.59 -1.47
C ALA A 75 -17.44 10.75 -1.21
N GLU A 76 -16.78 10.78 -0.04
CA GLU A 76 -15.78 11.80 0.28
C GLU A 76 -14.57 11.74 -0.65
N ALA A 77 -14.00 10.55 -0.85
CA ALA A 77 -12.87 10.34 -1.77
C ALA A 77 -13.21 10.77 -3.22
N HIS A 78 -14.47 10.64 -3.65
CA HIS A 78 -14.91 11.02 -4.99
C HIS A 78 -15.23 12.52 -5.16
N ARG A 79 -15.20 13.33 -4.10
CA ARG A 79 -15.36 14.81 -4.20
C ARG A 79 -14.15 15.51 -4.80
N TYR A 80 -12.97 14.93 -4.59
CA TYR A 80 -11.69 15.46 -5.03
C TYR A 80 -11.52 15.38 -6.56
N ALA A 81 -10.59 16.17 -7.10
CA ALA A 81 -10.40 16.30 -8.54
C ALA A 81 -9.61 15.13 -9.14
N SER A 82 -8.75 14.48 -8.37
CA SER A 82 -7.91 13.38 -8.85
C SER A 82 -8.71 12.16 -9.32
N HIS A 83 -8.12 11.49 -10.32
CA HIS A 83 -8.54 10.21 -10.88
C HIS A 83 -7.78 9.03 -10.23
N ARG A 84 -6.91 9.28 -9.25
CA ARG A 84 -6.08 8.28 -8.58
C ARG A 84 -6.40 8.21 -7.09
N ILE A 85 -6.44 7.01 -6.55
CA ILE A 85 -6.69 6.76 -5.13
C ILE A 85 -5.59 5.87 -4.55
N CYS A 86 -4.95 6.32 -3.48
CA CYS A 86 -4.10 5.50 -2.62
C CYS A 86 -4.97 4.93 -1.50
N PHE A 87 -5.29 3.63 -1.56
CA PHE A 87 -5.95 2.93 -0.47
C PHE A 87 -4.90 2.37 0.48
N THR A 88 -4.74 3.06 1.61
CA THR A 88 -3.70 2.83 2.61
C THR A 88 -4.35 2.78 4.00
N GLY A 89 -3.55 2.79 5.06
CA GLY A 89 -4.09 2.75 6.41
C GLY A 89 -3.02 2.72 7.47
N GLY A 90 -3.38 2.09 8.58
CA GLY A 90 -2.54 1.01 9.07
C GLY A 90 -2.54 -0.14 8.05
N GLU A 91 -3.27 -1.21 8.36
CA GLU A 91 -3.59 -2.36 7.50
C GLU A 91 -4.76 -2.15 6.51
N PRO A 92 -4.67 -1.60 5.27
CA PRO A 92 -5.85 -1.40 4.42
C PRO A 92 -6.69 -2.67 4.20
N LEU A 93 -6.05 -3.83 4.10
CA LEU A 93 -6.66 -5.14 3.89
C LEU A 93 -7.00 -5.90 5.19
N MET A 94 -6.67 -5.32 6.35
CA MET A 94 -6.90 -5.95 7.66
C MET A 94 -8.39 -6.16 7.97
N HIS A 95 -9.28 -5.35 7.38
CA HIS A 95 -10.73 -5.43 7.57
C HIS A 95 -11.44 -6.35 6.57
N ARG A 96 -10.69 -7.14 5.79
CA ARG A 96 -11.16 -8.27 4.97
C ARG A 96 -12.32 -7.90 4.02
N GLU A 97 -13.50 -8.50 4.19
CA GLU A 97 -14.70 -8.25 3.38
C GLU A 97 -15.08 -6.77 3.34
N LYS A 98 -14.84 -6.02 4.44
CA LYS A 98 -15.09 -4.57 4.47
C LYS A 98 -14.05 -3.79 3.65
N SER A 99 -12.79 -4.21 3.67
CA SER A 99 -11.74 -3.64 2.82
C SER A 99 -12.04 -3.87 1.35
N ALA A 100 -12.54 -5.06 0.99
CA ALA A 100 -13.00 -5.37 -0.36
C ALA A 100 -14.23 -4.55 -0.79
N ALA A 101 -15.20 -4.36 0.11
CA ALA A 101 -16.35 -3.50 -0.12
C ALA A 101 -15.94 -2.02 -0.34
N LEU A 102 -14.97 -1.52 0.44
CA LEU A 102 -14.42 -0.18 0.24
C LEU A 102 -13.65 -0.08 -1.08
N LEU A 103 -12.78 -1.05 -1.40
CA LEU A 103 -12.04 -1.11 -2.65
C LEU A 103 -12.97 -1.07 -3.88
N GLU A 104 -14.03 -1.89 -3.88
CA GLU A 104 -15.05 -1.86 -4.93
C GLU A 104 -15.73 -0.50 -5.01
N ALA A 105 -16.14 0.07 -3.88
CA ALA A 105 -16.78 1.38 -3.84
C ALA A 105 -15.86 2.48 -4.41
N LEU A 106 -14.56 2.46 -4.07
CA LEU A 106 -13.56 3.43 -4.53
C LEU A 106 -13.28 3.31 -6.04
N ALA A 107 -13.11 2.09 -6.56
CA ALA A 107 -12.70 1.85 -7.96
C ALA A 107 -13.85 1.87 -8.99
N CYS A 108 -15.09 1.69 -8.54
CA CYS A 108 -16.27 1.57 -9.42
C CYS A 108 -16.54 2.78 -10.34
N PRO A 109 -16.42 4.05 -9.92
CA PRO A 109 -16.75 5.18 -10.80
C PRO A 109 -15.85 5.28 -12.03
N GLU A 110 -16.43 5.70 -13.16
CA GLU A 110 -15.73 5.81 -14.44
C GLU A 110 -14.52 6.77 -14.37
N LYS A 111 -14.64 7.89 -13.63
CA LYS A 111 -13.57 8.89 -13.48
C LYS A 111 -12.29 8.38 -12.81
N ILE A 112 -12.33 7.24 -12.12
CA ILE A 112 -11.17 6.69 -11.42
C ILE A 112 -10.37 5.83 -12.40
N GLU A 113 -9.09 6.14 -12.56
CA GLU A 113 -8.16 5.50 -13.49
C GLU A 113 -7.23 4.49 -12.78
N ASP A 114 -6.84 4.79 -11.54
CA ASP A 114 -5.91 3.99 -10.74
C ASP A 114 -6.36 3.97 -9.27
N VAL A 115 -6.42 2.77 -8.69
CA VAL A 115 -6.53 2.57 -7.24
C VAL A 115 -5.40 1.64 -6.82
N HIS A 116 -4.40 2.19 -6.14
CA HIS A 116 -3.28 1.40 -5.63
C HIS A 116 -3.43 1.16 -4.13
N ILE A 117 -3.12 -0.07 -3.73
CA ILE A 117 -3.28 -0.55 -2.36
C ILE A 117 -1.90 -0.68 -1.74
N GLU A 118 -1.59 0.13 -0.72
CA GLU A 118 -0.34 0.00 0.03
C GLU A 118 -0.49 -1.01 1.16
N THR A 119 -0.12 -2.26 0.90
CA THR A 119 -0.25 -3.40 1.83
C THR A 119 1.11 -3.87 2.34
N ASN A 120 1.17 -4.31 3.59
CA ASN A 120 2.40 -4.64 4.31
C ASN A 120 2.90 -6.08 4.10
N GLY A 121 2.33 -6.84 3.16
CA GLY A 121 2.78 -8.19 2.82
C GLY A 121 2.44 -9.29 3.83
N ALA A 122 1.84 -8.97 4.99
CA ALA A 122 1.44 -9.94 6.03
C ALA A 122 -0.06 -10.33 6.00
N ILE A 123 -0.81 -9.90 4.98
CA ILE A 123 -2.20 -10.30 4.71
C ILE A 123 -2.24 -11.17 3.44
N ASP A 124 -3.02 -12.25 3.42
CA ASP A 124 -3.21 -13.10 2.23
C ASP A 124 -3.92 -12.28 1.12
N LEU A 125 -3.23 -12.01 0.02
CA LEU A 125 -3.77 -11.25 -1.11
C LEU A 125 -4.72 -12.07 -1.98
N THR A 126 -4.77 -13.40 -1.85
CA THR A 126 -5.56 -14.28 -2.75
C THR A 126 -7.04 -13.88 -2.89
N PRO A 127 -7.77 -13.52 -1.82
CA PRO A 127 -9.18 -13.10 -1.94
C PRO A 127 -9.35 -11.78 -2.69
N PHE A 128 -8.44 -10.82 -2.50
CA PHE A 128 -8.44 -9.53 -3.18
C PHE A 128 -8.03 -9.66 -4.65
N ASP A 129 -7.03 -10.50 -4.93
CA ASP A 129 -6.58 -10.77 -6.29
C ASP A 129 -7.64 -11.50 -7.11
N ALA A 130 -8.33 -12.48 -6.52
CA ALA A 130 -9.51 -13.10 -7.12
C ALA A 130 -10.61 -12.05 -7.41
N LEU A 131 -10.94 -11.20 -6.42
CA LEU A 131 -11.97 -10.17 -6.59
C LEU A 131 -11.66 -9.20 -7.73
N ARG A 132 -10.43 -8.66 -7.82
CA ARG A 132 -10.07 -7.74 -8.93
C ARG A 132 -10.03 -8.44 -10.29
N ARG A 133 -9.69 -9.73 -10.35
CA ARG A 133 -9.75 -10.50 -11.63
C ARG A 133 -11.18 -10.78 -12.09
N GLU A 134 -12.12 -10.90 -11.16
CA GLU A 134 -13.54 -11.20 -11.44
C GLU A 134 -14.42 -9.94 -11.63
N ARG A 135 -13.86 -8.74 -11.59
CA ARG A 135 -14.63 -7.48 -11.59
C ARG A 135 -14.13 -6.49 -12.65
N PRO A 136 -15.03 -5.81 -13.40
CA PRO A 136 -14.63 -4.85 -14.44
C PRO A 136 -13.73 -3.72 -13.94
N TRP A 137 -13.99 -3.22 -12.73
CA TRP A 137 -13.17 -2.16 -12.11
C TRP A 137 -11.78 -2.64 -11.69
N GLY A 138 -11.53 -3.95 -11.63
CA GLY A 138 -10.28 -4.51 -11.11
C GLY A 138 -9.07 -4.29 -12.01
N GLU A 139 -9.25 -3.94 -13.29
CA GLU A 139 -8.15 -3.44 -14.13
C GLU A 139 -7.59 -2.10 -13.64
N LYS A 140 -8.34 -1.35 -12.83
CA LYS A 140 -7.87 -0.10 -12.20
C LYS A 140 -7.05 -0.38 -10.94
N VAL A 141 -7.07 -1.62 -10.42
CA VAL A 141 -6.58 -1.95 -9.08
C VAL A 141 -5.23 -2.66 -9.10
N ARG A 142 -4.26 -2.09 -8.39
CA ARG A 142 -2.91 -2.65 -8.23
C ARG A 142 -2.47 -2.69 -6.77
N PHE A 143 -1.63 -3.66 -6.44
CA PHE A 143 -0.96 -3.75 -5.13
C PHE A 143 0.39 -3.04 -5.18
N ILE A 144 0.70 -2.29 -4.13
CA ILE A 144 2.05 -1.93 -3.73
C ILE A 144 2.34 -2.74 -2.46
N MET A 145 2.98 -3.89 -2.64
CA MET A 145 3.30 -4.80 -1.55
C MET A 145 4.62 -4.41 -0.90
N ASP A 146 4.55 -3.81 0.28
CA ASP A 146 5.71 -3.42 1.08
C ASP A 146 6.21 -4.60 1.93
N TRP A 147 7.21 -5.31 1.40
CA TRP A 147 7.85 -6.45 2.06
C TRP A 147 8.79 -5.95 3.18
N LYS A 148 8.47 -6.35 4.41
CA LYS A 148 9.17 -5.92 5.62
C LYS A 148 10.46 -6.73 5.82
N LEU A 149 11.59 -6.03 5.79
CA LEU A 149 12.95 -6.57 5.92
C LEU A 149 13.39 -6.73 7.39
N PRO A 150 14.50 -7.43 7.71
CA PRO A 150 14.87 -7.81 9.07
C PRO A 150 14.83 -6.68 10.11
N ARG A 151 15.31 -5.48 9.77
CA ARG A 151 15.36 -4.35 10.74
C ARG A 151 13.98 -3.80 11.10
N SER A 152 12.95 -4.09 10.30
CA SER A 152 11.56 -3.75 10.63
C SER A 152 11.06 -4.50 11.87
N LYS A 153 11.69 -5.65 12.19
CA LYS A 153 11.30 -6.67 13.18
C LYS A 153 10.04 -7.47 12.83
N GLU A 154 9.51 -7.34 11.62
CA GLU A 154 8.25 -7.97 11.19
C GLU A 154 8.41 -8.89 9.97
N GLU A 155 9.64 -9.14 9.49
CA GLU A 155 9.92 -10.03 8.35
C GLU A 155 9.30 -11.43 8.49
N SER A 156 9.30 -12.00 9.70
CA SER A 156 8.72 -13.32 10.00
C SER A 156 7.20 -13.40 9.83
N ARG A 157 6.54 -12.27 9.52
CA ARG A 157 5.10 -12.17 9.23
C ARG A 157 4.78 -12.18 7.74
N MET A 158 5.80 -12.02 6.88
CA MET A 158 5.60 -11.87 5.45
C MET A 158 5.13 -13.18 4.79
N LEU A 159 4.14 -13.07 3.90
CA LEU A 159 3.57 -14.23 3.21
C LEU A 159 4.15 -14.34 1.81
N VAL A 160 5.10 -15.28 1.62
CA VAL A 160 5.76 -15.54 0.33
C VAL A 160 4.76 -15.80 -0.80
N ASP A 161 3.64 -16.47 -0.50
CA ASP A 161 2.62 -16.81 -1.51
C ASP A 161 1.98 -15.58 -2.17
N ASN A 162 2.05 -14.39 -1.54
CA ASN A 162 1.53 -13.15 -2.10
C ASN A 162 2.23 -12.75 -3.42
N PHE A 163 3.49 -13.14 -3.65
CA PHE A 163 4.18 -12.91 -4.92
C PHE A 163 3.42 -13.54 -6.12
N ASN A 164 2.68 -14.63 -5.91
CA ASN A 164 1.89 -15.29 -6.95
C ASN A 164 0.63 -14.49 -7.36
N CYS A 165 0.17 -13.57 -6.51
CA CYS A 165 -0.97 -12.69 -6.80
C CYS A 165 -0.58 -11.50 -7.70
N LEU A 166 0.71 -11.22 -7.84
CA LEU A 166 1.21 -10.03 -8.51
C LEU A 166 1.19 -10.13 -10.05
N THR A 167 1.12 -8.97 -10.67
CA THR A 167 1.07 -8.70 -12.10
C THR A 167 2.09 -7.63 -12.48
N GLN A 168 2.29 -7.35 -13.77
CA GLN A 168 3.24 -6.31 -14.21
C GLN A 168 2.83 -4.87 -13.87
N ARG A 169 1.61 -4.65 -13.35
CA ARG A 169 1.15 -3.34 -12.86
C ARG A 169 1.33 -3.18 -11.34
N ASP A 170 1.61 -4.28 -10.63
CA ASP A 170 1.83 -4.25 -9.20
C ASP A 170 3.28 -3.86 -8.88
N GLU A 171 3.53 -3.44 -7.65
CA GLU A 171 4.84 -3.01 -7.17
C GLU A 171 5.22 -3.81 -5.93
N VAL A 172 6.51 -4.09 -5.76
CA VAL A 172 7.06 -4.64 -4.51
C VAL A 172 8.00 -3.60 -3.91
N LYS A 173 7.59 -2.99 -2.82
CA LYS A 173 8.35 -2.00 -2.07
C LYS A 173 9.17 -2.70 -1.00
N LEU A 174 10.45 -2.38 -0.90
CA LEU A 174 11.34 -2.87 0.14
C LEU A 174 12.01 -1.65 0.78
N VAL A 175 11.71 -1.41 2.06
CA VAL A 175 12.23 -0.27 2.82
C VAL A 175 13.48 -0.71 3.61
N ILE A 176 14.63 -0.14 3.27
CA ILE A 176 15.97 -0.61 3.62
C ILE A 176 16.59 0.34 4.64
N ALA A 177 16.89 -0.17 5.85
CA ALA A 177 17.50 0.62 6.91
C ALA A 177 19.03 0.66 6.86
N ASP A 178 19.67 -0.43 6.42
CA ASP A 178 21.12 -0.61 6.36
C ASP A 178 21.56 -1.73 5.39
N GLU A 179 22.84 -2.13 5.43
CA GLU A 179 23.36 -3.19 4.54
C GLU A 179 22.73 -4.57 4.83
N GLN A 180 22.33 -4.86 6.08
CA GLN A 180 21.68 -6.14 6.40
C GLN A 180 20.34 -6.24 5.67
N ASP A 181 19.54 -5.18 5.73
CA ASP A 181 18.29 -5.09 4.97
C ASP A 181 18.56 -5.14 3.46
N PHE A 182 19.59 -4.44 2.95
CA PHE A 182 19.91 -4.46 1.51
C PHE A 182 20.23 -5.87 1.00
N ARG A 183 21.05 -6.64 1.74
CA ARG A 183 21.38 -8.03 1.41
C ARG A 183 20.14 -8.92 1.47
N ALA A 184 19.29 -8.76 2.49
CA ALA A 184 18.03 -9.49 2.59
C ALA A 184 17.06 -9.15 1.44
N ALA A 185 17.00 -7.88 1.00
CA ALA A 185 16.19 -7.43 -0.11
C ALA A 185 16.60 -8.08 -1.44
N VAL A 186 17.91 -8.17 -1.70
CA VAL A 186 18.48 -8.88 -2.87
C VAL A 186 18.13 -10.38 -2.81
N ASP A 187 18.25 -11.02 -1.65
CA ASP A 187 17.90 -12.42 -1.46
C ASP A 187 16.40 -12.69 -1.68
N VAL A 188 15.50 -11.81 -1.21
CA VAL A 188 14.05 -11.90 -1.44
C VAL A 188 13.73 -11.82 -2.93
N ILE A 189 14.33 -10.87 -3.67
CA ILE A 189 14.14 -10.76 -5.12
C ILE A 189 14.60 -12.05 -5.81
N ASN A 190 15.86 -12.47 -5.56
CA ASN A 190 16.47 -13.61 -6.23
C ASN A 190 15.70 -14.93 -6.03
N ARG A 191 14.94 -15.06 -4.94
CA ARG A 191 14.18 -16.27 -4.59
C ARG A 191 12.70 -16.22 -4.98
N HIS A 192 12.08 -15.03 -4.97
CA HIS A 192 10.61 -14.90 -4.97
C HIS A 192 10.04 -13.94 -6.02
N TYR A 193 10.85 -13.04 -6.59
CA TYR A 193 10.37 -12.11 -7.61
C TYR A 193 9.95 -12.85 -8.89
N GLN A 194 8.80 -12.46 -9.44
CA GLN A 194 8.26 -12.98 -10.71
C GLN A 194 7.72 -11.87 -11.63
N ARG A 195 7.06 -10.85 -11.06
CA ARG A 195 6.33 -9.79 -11.77
C ARG A 195 6.24 -8.53 -10.93
N GLY A 196 6.00 -7.40 -11.61
CA GLY A 196 5.80 -6.08 -11.00
C GLY A 196 7.08 -5.27 -10.92
N GLN A 197 6.97 -3.99 -10.55
CA GLN A 197 8.13 -3.12 -10.38
C GLN A 197 8.74 -3.31 -8.98
N ILE A 198 10.02 -3.70 -8.90
CA ILE A 198 10.74 -3.70 -7.62
C ILE A 198 11.18 -2.27 -7.26
N LEU A 199 10.96 -1.89 -6.00
CA LEU A 199 11.30 -0.57 -5.47
C LEU A 199 12.14 -0.71 -4.21
N PHE A 200 13.37 -0.19 -4.26
CA PHE A 200 14.23 -0.05 -3.09
C PHE A 200 14.10 1.36 -2.54
N SER A 201 13.59 1.48 -1.32
CA SER A 201 13.37 2.76 -0.64
C SER A 201 14.28 2.85 0.59
N PRO A 202 14.98 3.96 0.84
CA PRO A 202 15.75 4.11 2.06
C PRO A 202 14.82 4.40 3.24
N VAL A 203 15.14 3.89 4.44
CA VAL A 203 14.64 4.49 5.68
C VAL A 203 15.24 5.89 5.77
N PHE A 204 14.39 6.91 5.66
CA PHE A 204 14.79 8.31 5.54
C PHE A 204 15.74 8.79 6.66
N GLU A 205 15.56 8.25 7.86
CA GLU A 205 16.29 8.63 9.07
C GLU A 205 17.64 7.90 9.23
N THR A 206 17.86 6.75 8.56
CA THR A 206 19.04 5.90 8.79
C THR A 206 19.88 5.60 7.57
N LEU A 207 19.32 5.64 6.35
CA LEU A 207 20.03 5.31 5.12
C LEU A 207 20.07 6.51 4.16
N PRO A 208 21.23 7.16 3.97
CA PRO A 208 21.36 8.23 2.96
C PRO A 208 21.01 7.70 1.56
N PRO A 209 20.14 8.39 0.79
CA PRO A 209 19.73 7.97 -0.55
C PRO A 209 20.91 7.66 -1.50
N ARG A 210 22.00 8.42 -1.38
CA ARG A 210 23.25 8.20 -2.12
C ARG A 210 23.83 6.80 -1.88
N THR A 211 23.86 6.35 -0.64
CA THR A 211 24.43 5.04 -0.27
C THR A 211 23.59 3.91 -0.87
N LEU A 212 22.26 4.04 -0.87
CA LEU A 212 21.38 3.07 -1.53
C LEU A 212 21.61 3.02 -3.05
N VAL A 213 21.79 4.17 -3.70
CA VAL A 213 22.14 4.24 -5.13
C VAL A 213 23.49 3.57 -5.40
N GLU A 214 24.51 3.84 -4.58
CA GLU A 214 25.84 3.22 -4.70
C GLU A 214 25.78 1.69 -4.55
N TRP A 215 24.96 1.17 -3.63
CA TRP A 215 24.73 -0.28 -3.49
C TRP A 215 23.96 -0.89 -4.67
N VAL A 216 22.89 -0.24 -5.15
CA VAL A 216 22.12 -0.73 -6.32
C VAL A 216 22.97 -0.75 -7.59
N LEU A 217 23.88 0.23 -7.79
CA LEU A 217 24.78 0.26 -8.94
C LEU A 217 25.94 -0.74 -8.84
N ALA A 218 26.27 -1.23 -7.64
CA ALA A 218 27.30 -2.24 -7.42
C ALA A 218 26.79 -3.69 -7.65
N GLU A 219 25.48 -3.90 -7.65
CA GLU A 219 24.84 -5.22 -7.81
C GLU A 219 24.12 -5.35 -9.17
N PRO A 220 24.04 -6.55 -9.76
CA PRO A 220 23.36 -6.77 -11.05
C PRO A 220 21.83 -6.84 -10.88
N LEU A 221 21.21 -5.69 -10.56
CA LEU A 221 19.78 -5.57 -10.22
C LEU A 221 18.96 -4.80 -11.30
N PRO A 222 18.85 -5.29 -12.55
CA PRO A 222 18.30 -4.54 -13.69
C PRO A 222 16.79 -4.22 -13.58
N HIS A 223 16.09 -4.79 -12.60
CA HIS A 223 14.66 -4.58 -12.37
C HIS A 223 14.35 -3.74 -11.13
N VAL A 224 15.39 -3.30 -10.39
CA VAL A 224 15.23 -2.46 -9.20
C VAL A 224 15.22 -0.99 -9.61
N ARG A 225 14.18 -0.27 -9.19
CA ARG A 225 14.14 1.20 -9.21
C ARG A 225 14.40 1.71 -7.79
N VAL A 226 15.32 2.66 -7.65
CA VAL A 226 15.46 3.41 -6.39
C VAL A 226 14.24 4.32 -6.26
N ASN A 227 13.56 4.22 -5.11
CA ASN A 227 12.36 4.95 -4.76
C ASN A 227 12.68 5.89 -3.59
N LEU A 228 12.27 7.14 -3.67
CA LEU A 228 12.46 8.12 -2.60
C LEU A 228 11.10 8.58 -2.11
N GLN A 229 10.98 8.84 -0.82
CA GLN A 229 9.78 9.38 -0.18
C GLN A 229 9.65 10.87 -0.53
N LEU A 230 9.12 11.20 -1.71
CA LEU A 230 9.10 12.57 -2.25
C LEU A 230 8.41 13.55 -1.28
N HIS A 231 7.36 13.11 -0.60
CA HIS A 231 6.62 13.91 0.38
C HIS A 231 7.53 14.47 1.51
N LYS A 232 8.53 13.70 1.99
CA LYS A 232 9.49 14.13 3.02
C LYS A 232 10.47 15.23 2.57
N PHE A 233 10.45 15.60 1.29
CA PHE A 233 11.21 16.73 0.74
C PHE A 233 10.33 17.95 0.41
N ILE A 234 9.01 17.78 0.38
CA ILE A 234 8.03 18.83 0.07
C ILE A 234 7.48 19.44 1.38
N TRP A 235 7.15 18.60 2.35
CA TRP A 235 6.55 18.97 3.64
C TRP A 235 7.47 18.64 4.82
N ASP A 236 7.13 19.13 6.01
CA ASP A 236 7.80 18.69 7.23
C ASP A 236 7.47 17.21 7.49
N PRO A 237 8.44 16.32 7.79
CA PRO A 237 8.17 14.91 8.05
C PRO A 237 7.22 14.60 9.22
N ALA A 238 6.88 15.59 10.06
CA ALA A 238 5.87 15.47 11.12
C ALA A 238 4.47 16.01 10.73
N GLU A 239 4.32 16.62 9.54
CA GLU A 239 3.06 17.11 9.01
C GLU A 239 2.13 15.95 8.60
N ARG A 240 0.81 16.16 8.64
CA ARG A 240 -0.22 15.14 8.35
C ARG A 240 -1.26 15.69 7.37
N GLY A 241 -1.92 14.81 6.64
CA GLY A 241 -2.89 15.21 5.61
C GLY A 241 -2.24 15.94 4.43
N VAL A 242 -0.95 15.65 4.18
CA VAL A 242 -0.09 16.21 3.12
C VAL A 242 0.63 15.10 2.37
#